data_AF-A0A2M8KLQ7-F1
#
_entry.id   AF-A0A2M8KLQ7-F1
#
_cell.length_a   1.000
_cell.length_b   1.000
_cell.length_c   1.000
_cell.angle_alpha   90.00
_cell.angle_beta   90.00
_cell.angle_gamma   90.00
#
_symmetry.space_group_name_H-M   'P 1'
#
loop_
_entity.id
_entity.type
_entity.pdbx_description
1 polymer ?
#
loop_
_entity_poly.entity_id
_entity_poly.type
_entity_poly.pdbx_seq_one_letter_code
_entity_poly.pdbx_strand_id
1 'polypeptide(L)'
;MKSQWFTKKQIKPNIWAIAEFEHSEEVISYLILGNNKALLFDTGLGIKNIKEVILNITSLPIVVLNSHSHFDHVGGNKLFEKILNHKIIKTLIIKPFSFQIIKTPGHTPDSICLYEKNKHWLFSGDTLYPGPIYLHLKESNLNDYKKSLLKLTKIKISKIFPAHNNFFFPKNNVKKIYNILLKKKKLDNKERIDKETSLLIKSSS
;
A
#
# COMPACT_ATOMS: atom_id res chain seq x y z
N MET A 1 -12.89 -2.13 28.49
CA MET A 1 -12.26 -0.99 27.77
C MET A 1 -12.67 -1.10 26.30
N LYS A 2 -13.19 -0.04 25.67
CA LYS A 2 -13.54 -0.10 24.24
C LYS A 2 -12.23 -0.23 23.45
N SER A 3 -11.96 -1.40 22.88
CA SER A 3 -10.89 -1.57 21.88
C SER A 3 -11.14 -0.57 20.76
N GLN A 4 -10.14 0.25 20.44
CA GLN A 4 -10.23 1.20 19.34
C GLN A 4 -9.75 0.48 18.08
N TRP A 5 -10.70 -0.01 17.27
CA TRP A 5 -10.47 -0.78 16.03
C TRP A 5 -9.38 -0.18 15.12
N PHE A 6 -9.35 1.15 14.99
CA PHE A 6 -8.36 1.85 14.18
C PHE A 6 -7.22 2.41 15.03
N THR A 7 -6.00 2.00 14.73
CA THR A 7 -4.78 2.69 15.15
C THR A 7 -4.52 3.87 14.22
N LYS A 8 -4.56 5.09 14.75
CA LYS A 8 -4.20 6.32 14.03
C LYS A 8 -2.79 6.77 14.39
N LYS A 9 -1.93 7.01 13.41
CA LYS A 9 -0.58 7.56 13.65
C LYS A 9 -0.17 8.55 12.58
N GLN A 10 0.23 9.75 12.98
CA GLN A 10 0.93 10.67 12.07
C GLN A 10 2.37 10.18 11.91
N ILE A 11 2.70 9.65 10.73
CA ILE A 11 3.99 9.01 10.47
C ILE A 11 5.00 9.95 9.78
N LYS A 12 4.49 11.02 9.17
CA LYS A 12 5.23 12.17 8.63
C LYS A 12 4.32 13.42 8.67
N PRO A 13 4.88 14.64 8.59
CA PRO A 13 4.06 15.84 8.43
C PRO A 13 3.06 15.65 7.29
N ASN A 14 1.78 15.88 7.58
CA ASN A 14 0.66 15.70 6.66
C ASN A 14 0.38 14.27 6.16
N ILE A 15 1.02 13.24 6.72
CA ILE A 15 0.79 11.83 6.36
C ILE A 15 0.37 11.05 7.59
N TRP A 16 -0.85 10.55 7.57
CA TRP A 16 -1.43 9.71 8.61
C TRP A 16 -1.60 8.28 8.12
N ALA A 17 -1.19 7.33 8.94
CA ALA A 17 -1.57 5.93 8.80
C ALA A 17 -2.82 5.66 9.64
N ILE A 18 -3.78 4.96 9.05
CA ILE A 18 -5.00 4.48 9.69
C ILE A 18 -4.99 2.97 9.53
N ALA A 19 -4.63 2.26 10.60
CA ALA A 19 -4.38 0.82 10.57
C ALA A 19 -5.42 0.02 11.34
N GLU A 20 -5.74 -1.16 10.84
CA GLU A 20 -6.68 -2.13 11.41
C GLU A 20 -5.90 -3.32 12.00
N PHE A 21 -4.95 -3.05 12.91
CA PHE A 21 -4.06 -4.08 13.48
C PHE A 21 -4.76 -5.13 14.36
N GLU A 22 -6.02 -4.87 14.75
CA GLU A 22 -6.85 -5.87 15.44
C GLU A 22 -7.35 -6.97 14.48
N HIS A 23 -7.19 -6.80 13.16
CA HIS A 23 -7.54 -7.79 12.14
C HIS A 23 -6.29 -8.55 11.66
N SER A 24 -6.45 -9.82 11.27
CA SER A 24 -5.34 -10.69 10.84
C SER A 24 -4.58 -10.19 9.61
N GLU A 25 -5.24 -9.41 8.75
CA GLU A 25 -4.61 -8.78 7.57
C GLU A 25 -3.72 -7.59 7.95
N GLU A 26 -3.87 -7.01 9.15
CA GLU A 26 -3.09 -5.86 9.62
C GLU A 26 -3.02 -4.69 8.61
N VAL A 27 -4.14 -4.37 7.96
CA VAL A 27 -4.24 -3.42 6.84
C VAL A 27 -3.97 -1.98 7.29
N ILE A 28 -3.37 -1.19 6.41
CA ILE A 28 -3.01 0.21 6.62
C ILE A 28 -3.49 1.05 5.42
N SER A 29 -4.43 1.94 5.67
CA SER A 29 -4.80 3.01 4.75
C SER A 29 -4.05 4.30 5.08
N TYR A 30 -3.79 5.15 4.08
CA TYR A 30 -3.05 6.39 4.26
C TYR A 30 -3.87 7.63 3.95
N LEU A 31 -3.99 8.53 4.93
CA LEU A 31 -4.58 9.86 4.75
C LEU A 31 -3.47 10.89 4.56
N ILE A 32 -3.44 11.51 3.38
CA ILE A 32 -2.43 12.47 2.92
C ILE A 32 -3.10 13.85 2.83
N LEU A 33 -2.74 14.74 3.75
CA LEU A 33 -3.31 16.08 3.85
C LEU A 33 -2.60 17.02 2.86
N GLY A 34 -3.35 17.52 1.89
CA GLY A 34 -2.91 18.62 1.03
C GLY A 34 -3.39 19.98 1.54
N ASN A 35 -3.19 21.02 0.75
CA ASN A 35 -3.57 22.38 1.10
C ASN A 35 -5.09 22.62 1.02
N ASN A 36 -5.77 21.97 0.07
CA ASN A 36 -7.19 22.21 -0.23
C ASN A 36 -8.05 20.94 -0.36
N LYS A 37 -7.42 19.77 -0.30
CA LYS A 37 -8.07 18.45 -0.28
C LYS A 37 -7.10 17.45 0.33
N ALA A 38 -7.63 16.37 0.88
CA ALA A 38 -6.83 15.24 1.30
C ALA A 38 -7.04 14.05 0.36
N LEU A 39 -6.00 13.25 0.17
CA LEU A 39 -6.08 11.95 -0.48
C LEU A 39 -6.18 10.88 0.60
N LEU A 40 -7.20 10.03 0.50
CA LEU A 40 -7.23 8.74 1.18
C LEU A 40 -6.77 7.66 0.19
N PHE A 41 -5.62 7.07 0.47
CA PHE A 41 -5.08 5.94 -0.29
C PHE A 41 -5.45 4.64 0.42
N ASP A 42 -6.35 3.88 -0.21
CA ASP A 42 -7.11 2.75 0.33
C ASP A 42 -8.10 3.10 1.45
N THR A 43 -9.11 2.24 1.64
CA THR A 43 -10.25 2.48 2.54
C THR A 43 -10.44 1.39 3.60
N GLY A 44 -9.49 0.47 3.70
CA GLY A 44 -9.50 -0.61 4.67
C GLY A 44 -10.59 -1.66 4.43
N LEU A 45 -10.77 -2.52 5.43
CA LEU A 45 -11.64 -3.71 5.39
C LEU A 45 -13.12 -3.37 5.31
N GLY A 46 -13.51 -2.15 5.65
CA GLY A 46 -14.92 -1.74 5.71
C GLY A 46 -15.71 -2.31 6.90
N ILE A 47 -15.03 -2.96 7.85
CA ILE A 47 -15.65 -3.52 9.07
C ILE A 47 -16.15 -2.42 10.00
N LYS A 48 -15.36 -1.34 10.16
CA LYS A 48 -15.74 -0.13 10.90
C LYS A 48 -15.68 1.10 10.00
N ASN A 49 -16.33 2.17 10.43
CA ASN A 49 -16.46 3.40 9.65
C ASN A 49 -15.16 4.22 9.65
N ILE A 50 -14.30 4.01 8.65
CA ILE A 50 -13.06 4.78 8.50
C ILE A 50 -13.31 6.29 8.26
N LYS A 51 -14.48 6.68 7.74
CA LYS A 51 -14.81 8.10 7.50
C LYS A 51 -14.90 8.89 8.80
N GLU A 52 -15.47 8.31 9.86
CA GLU A 52 -15.49 8.94 11.19
C GLU A 52 -14.08 9.19 11.72
N VAL A 53 -13.15 8.26 11.47
CA VAL A 53 -11.74 8.40 11.86
C VAL A 53 -11.09 9.58 11.12
N ILE A 54 -11.35 9.71 9.83
CA ILE A 54 -10.79 10.76 8.96
C ILE A 54 -11.34 12.14 9.31
N LEU A 55 -12.65 12.25 9.55
CA LEU A 55 -13.30 13.51 9.91
C LEU A 55 -12.81 14.05 11.27
N ASN A 56 -12.30 13.18 12.15
CA ASN A 56 -11.63 13.58 13.38
C ASN A 56 -10.19 14.09 13.16
N ILE A 57 -9.61 13.91 11.97
CA ILE A 57 -8.25 14.36 11.63
C ILE A 57 -8.29 15.62 10.76
N THR A 58 -9.26 15.73 9.86
CA THR A 58 -9.32 16.85 8.91
C THR A 58 -10.75 17.15 8.46
N SER A 59 -11.00 18.42 8.14
CA SER A 59 -12.21 18.90 7.45
C SER A 59 -12.01 19.09 5.94
N LEU A 60 -10.82 18.79 5.41
CA LEU A 60 -10.55 18.93 3.98
C LEU A 60 -11.44 18.00 3.14
N PRO A 61 -11.86 18.41 1.94
CA PRO A 61 -12.50 17.52 0.97
C PRO A 61 -11.64 16.27 0.73
N ILE A 62 -12.26 15.09 0.80
CA ILE A 62 -11.57 13.81 0.62
C ILE A 62 -11.73 13.31 -0.82
N VAL A 63 -10.62 12.90 -1.43
CA VAL A 63 -10.63 12.07 -2.64
C VAL A 63 -10.01 10.72 -2.30
N VAL A 64 -10.60 9.64 -2.80
CA VAL A 64 -10.09 8.28 -2.61
C VAL A 64 -9.35 7.83 -3.85
N LEU A 65 -8.24 7.14 -3.68
CA LEU A 65 -7.60 6.34 -4.73
C LEU A 65 -7.24 4.99 -4.12
N ASN A 66 -7.65 3.89 -4.74
CA ASN A 66 -7.27 2.56 -4.26
C ASN A 66 -5.98 2.09 -4.94
N SER A 67 -5.17 1.34 -4.20
CA SER A 67 -3.96 0.69 -4.68
C SER A 67 -4.28 -0.46 -5.64
N HIS A 68 -5.39 -1.16 -5.40
CA HIS A 68 -5.97 -2.21 -6.24
C HIS A 68 -7.39 -2.59 -5.78
N SER A 69 -7.98 -3.62 -6.39
CA SER A 69 -9.38 -4.00 -6.18
C SER A 69 -9.68 -5.04 -5.09
N HIS A 70 -8.71 -5.52 -4.30
CA HIS A 70 -9.03 -6.47 -3.22
C HIS A 70 -9.85 -5.80 -2.11
N PHE A 71 -10.64 -6.63 -1.43
CA PHE A 71 -11.73 -6.20 -0.56
C PHE A 71 -11.26 -5.33 0.61
N ASP A 72 -10.07 -5.61 1.11
CA ASP A 72 -9.41 -4.97 2.22
C ASP A 72 -8.82 -3.59 1.88
N HIS A 73 -8.82 -3.22 0.60
CA HIS A 73 -8.43 -1.88 0.14
C HIS A 73 -9.62 -1.03 -0.29
N VAL A 74 -10.75 -1.66 -0.61
CA VAL A 74 -11.97 -1.01 -1.14
C VAL A 74 -13.17 -1.11 -0.20
N GLY A 75 -13.05 -1.77 0.96
CA GLY A 75 -14.18 -2.08 1.83
C GLY A 75 -14.92 -0.85 2.35
N GLY A 76 -14.21 0.27 2.52
CA GLY A 76 -14.78 1.55 2.92
C GLY A 76 -15.23 2.46 1.76
N ASN A 77 -15.04 2.07 0.50
CA ASN A 77 -15.30 2.94 -0.66
C ASN A 77 -16.69 3.58 -0.66
N LYS A 78 -17.73 2.82 -0.28
CA LYS A 78 -19.14 3.30 -0.22
C LYS A 78 -19.37 4.51 0.69
N LEU A 79 -18.42 4.84 1.57
CA LEU A 79 -18.50 5.98 2.48
C LEU A 79 -18.11 7.31 1.81
N PHE A 80 -17.50 7.26 0.62
CA PHE A 80 -16.92 8.41 -0.06
C PHE A 80 -17.55 8.61 -1.44
N GLU A 81 -17.84 9.87 -1.76
CA GLU A 81 -18.47 10.26 -3.03
C GLU A 81 -17.47 10.27 -4.19
N LYS A 82 -16.21 10.62 -3.92
CA LYS A 82 -15.18 10.84 -4.95
C LYS A 82 -14.09 9.79 -4.88
N ILE A 83 -14.28 8.71 -5.63
CA ILE A 83 -13.29 7.65 -5.84
C ILE A 83 -12.67 7.82 -7.23
N LEU A 84 -11.36 7.95 -7.29
CA LEU A 84 -10.60 8.19 -8.50
C LEU A 84 -10.26 6.87 -9.20
N ASN A 85 -10.27 6.85 -10.53
CA ASN A 85 -9.88 5.70 -11.32
C ASN A 85 -8.39 5.81 -11.72
N HIS A 86 -7.53 5.01 -11.09
CA HIS A 86 -6.10 5.00 -11.39
C HIS A 86 -5.77 4.56 -12.83
N LYS A 87 -6.68 3.91 -13.58
CA LYS A 87 -6.42 3.47 -14.96
C LYS A 87 -6.26 4.65 -15.94
N ILE A 88 -6.85 5.81 -15.63
CA ILE A 88 -6.82 7.01 -16.47
C ILE A 88 -5.94 8.13 -15.91
N ILE A 89 -5.50 8.02 -14.66
CA ILE A 89 -4.66 9.03 -14.01
C ILE A 89 -3.20 8.57 -14.06
N LYS A 90 -2.31 9.42 -14.56
CA LYS A 90 -0.86 9.18 -14.53
C LYS A 90 -0.18 9.88 -13.34
N THR A 91 -0.67 11.05 -12.99
CA THR A 91 -0.16 11.89 -11.90
C THR A 91 -1.32 12.46 -11.11
N LEU A 92 -1.25 12.38 -9.79
CA LEU A 92 -2.24 12.95 -8.87
C LEU A 92 -1.60 14.05 -8.02
N ILE A 93 -2.16 15.25 -8.12
CA ILE A 93 -1.68 16.43 -7.38
C ILE A 93 -2.52 16.63 -6.12
N ILE A 94 -1.85 16.57 -4.97
CA ILE A 94 -2.35 16.86 -3.62
C ILE A 94 -1.35 17.83 -2.99
N LYS A 95 -1.37 19.11 -3.42
CA LYS A 95 -0.33 20.09 -3.06
C LYS A 95 -0.08 20.09 -1.54
N PRO A 96 1.19 20.07 -1.07
CA PRO A 96 2.42 20.25 -1.85
C PRO A 96 2.95 18.97 -2.51
N PHE A 97 2.23 17.85 -2.44
CA PHE A 97 2.63 16.57 -3.00
C PHE A 97 2.17 16.41 -4.46
N SER A 98 2.99 15.71 -5.25
CA SER A 98 2.68 15.26 -6.60
C SER A 98 3.04 13.79 -6.72
N PHE A 99 2.03 12.94 -6.85
CA PHE A 99 2.19 11.49 -6.88
C PHE A 99 2.14 10.98 -8.31
N GLN A 100 3.21 10.37 -8.76
CA GLN A 100 3.21 9.55 -9.97
C GLN A 100 2.58 8.20 -9.66
N ILE A 101 1.63 7.77 -10.49
CA ILE A 101 1.05 6.43 -10.40
C ILE A 101 1.96 5.47 -11.17
N ILE A 102 2.57 4.53 -10.45
CA ILE A 102 3.40 3.49 -11.03
C ILE A 102 2.59 2.20 -11.05
N LYS A 103 2.25 1.71 -12.24
CA LYS A 103 1.60 0.40 -12.38
C LYS A 103 2.57 -0.71 -11.97
N THR A 104 2.14 -1.53 -11.03
CA THR A 104 2.91 -2.62 -10.44
C THR A 104 2.13 -3.94 -10.45
N PRO A 105 1.65 -4.39 -11.64
CA PRO A 105 0.92 -5.65 -11.74
C PRO A 105 1.77 -6.81 -11.20
N GLY A 106 1.10 -7.78 -10.60
CA GLY A 106 1.77 -8.98 -10.09
C GLY A 106 0.98 -9.66 -8.99
N HIS A 107 0.75 -8.95 -7.88
CA HIS A 107 -0.18 -9.39 -6.84
C HIS A 107 -1.60 -9.45 -7.41
N THR A 108 -2.07 -8.33 -7.95
CA THR A 108 -3.20 -8.25 -8.88
C THR A 108 -2.79 -7.59 -10.20
N PRO A 109 -3.57 -7.76 -11.28
CA PRO A 109 -3.30 -7.08 -12.56
C PRO A 109 -3.45 -5.54 -12.50
N ASP A 110 -4.23 -5.02 -11.56
CA ASP A 110 -4.55 -3.60 -11.42
C ASP A 110 -3.71 -2.88 -10.35
N SER A 111 -2.86 -3.60 -9.62
CA SER A 111 -1.96 -3.05 -8.59
C SER A 111 -1.17 -1.81 -9.04
N ILE A 112 -1.15 -0.79 -8.17
CA ILE A 112 -0.36 0.43 -8.33
C ILE A 112 0.41 0.80 -7.05
N CYS A 113 1.52 1.53 -7.24
CA CYS A 113 2.16 2.33 -6.21
C CYS A 113 1.94 3.83 -6.47
N LEU A 114 1.94 4.64 -5.40
CA LEU A 114 2.08 6.09 -5.49
C LEU A 114 3.51 6.51 -5.16
N TYR A 115 4.12 7.26 -6.08
CA TYR A 115 5.48 7.73 -5.93
C TYR A 115 5.56 9.25 -5.87
N GLU A 116 6.04 9.80 -4.76
CA GLU A 116 6.37 11.22 -4.64
C GLU A 116 7.86 11.42 -4.96
N LYS A 117 8.13 11.86 -6.19
CA LYS A 117 9.48 12.05 -6.73
C LYS A 117 10.35 13.00 -5.91
N ASN A 118 9.80 14.11 -5.40
CA ASN A 118 10.58 15.13 -4.69
C ASN A 118 11.08 14.63 -3.33
N LYS A 119 10.31 13.73 -2.69
CA LYS A 119 10.65 13.15 -1.38
C LYS A 119 11.24 11.75 -1.50
N HIS A 120 11.17 11.14 -2.68
CA HIS A 120 11.49 9.75 -2.95
C HIS A 120 10.65 8.79 -2.08
N TRP A 121 9.38 9.13 -1.85
CA TRP A 121 8.45 8.34 -1.05
C TRP A 121 7.63 7.41 -1.93
N LEU A 122 7.46 6.16 -1.50
CA LEU A 122 6.68 5.15 -2.21
C LEU A 122 5.58 4.60 -1.29
N PHE A 123 4.32 4.82 -1.62
CA PHE A 123 3.20 4.08 -1.04
C PHE A 123 2.98 2.86 -1.91
N SER A 124 3.24 1.67 -1.36
CA SER A 124 3.41 0.47 -2.19
C SER A 124 2.15 -0.36 -2.38
N GLY A 125 1.08 -0.09 -1.62
CA GLY A 125 -0.03 -1.03 -1.52
C GLY A 125 0.51 -2.43 -1.18
N ASP A 126 0.03 -3.40 -1.94
CA ASP A 126 0.40 -4.81 -1.80
C ASP A 126 1.58 -5.23 -2.65
N THR A 127 2.22 -4.26 -3.33
CA THR A 127 3.43 -4.55 -4.09
C THR A 127 4.61 -4.86 -3.18
N LEU A 128 4.69 -4.24 -2.00
CA LEU A 128 5.80 -4.43 -1.05
C LEU A 128 5.30 -4.22 0.38
N TYR A 129 5.37 -5.26 1.21
CA TYR A 129 5.08 -5.18 2.64
C TYR A 129 5.77 -6.31 3.44
N PRO A 130 5.89 -6.17 4.77
CA PRO A 130 6.44 -7.20 5.66
C PRO A 130 5.47 -8.39 5.86
N GLY A 131 5.33 -9.28 4.88
CA GLY A 131 4.43 -10.43 4.99
C GLY A 131 4.42 -11.36 3.77
N PRO A 132 3.53 -12.37 3.76
CA PRO A 132 3.28 -13.20 2.57
C PRO A 132 2.69 -12.34 1.48
N ILE A 133 3.44 -12.15 0.39
CA ILE A 133 2.88 -11.57 -0.83
C ILE A 133 2.20 -12.69 -1.58
N TYR A 134 0.86 -12.62 -1.63
CA TYR A 134 0.04 -13.60 -2.31
C TYR A 134 0.25 -13.47 -3.84
N LEU A 135 1.11 -14.32 -4.38
CA LEU A 135 1.46 -14.37 -5.81
C LEU A 135 1.06 -15.70 -6.47
N HIS A 136 0.17 -16.43 -5.81
CA HIS A 136 -0.32 -17.74 -6.22
C HIS A 136 -1.83 -17.77 -6.42
N LEU A 137 -2.52 -16.65 -6.20
CA LEU A 137 -3.93 -16.51 -6.53
C LEU A 137 -4.10 -16.56 -8.05
N LYS A 138 -5.31 -16.90 -8.51
CA LYS A 138 -5.59 -17.09 -9.94
C LYS A 138 -5.29 -15.84 -10.76
N GLU A 139 -5.49 -14.67 -10.17
CA GLU A 139 -5.23 -13.35 -10.77
C GLU A 139 -3.76 -12.93 -10.71
N SER A 140 -2.95 -13.57 -9.87
CA SER A 140 -1.56 -13.18 -9.66
C SER A 140 -0.66 -13.63 -10.81
N ASN A 141 0.39 -12.85 -11.08
CA ASN A 141 1.38 -13.17 -12.10
C ASN A 141 2.80 -12.86 -11.63
N LEU A 142 3.59 -13.91 -11.40
CA LEU A 142 4.97 -13.79 -10.94
C LEU A 142 5.88 -13.04 -11.95
N ASN A 143 5.68 -13.22 -13.25
CA ASN A 143 6.52 -12.56 -14.25
C ASN A 143 6.24 -11.05 -14.28
N ASP A 144 4.98 -10.65 -14.19
CA ASP A 144 4.62 -9.24 -14.09
C ASP A 144 5.09 -8.64 -12.78
N TYR A 145 4.98 -9.37 -11.68
CA TYR A 145 5.51 -8.96 -10.39
C TYR A 145 7.03 -8.71 -10.45
N LYS A 146 7.80 -9.61 -11.08
CA LYS A 146 9.25 -9.41 -11.30
C LYS A 146 9.54 -8.17 -12.13
N LYS A 147 8.78 -7.91 -13.21
CA LYS A 147 8.92 -6.69 -14.02
C LYS A 147 8.59 -5.44 -13.21
N SER A 148 7.56 -5.50 -12.37
CA SER A 148 7.15 -4.42 -11.47
C SER A 148 8.25 -4.09 -10.46
N LEU A 149 8.82 -5.11 -9.80
CA LEU A 149 9.96 -4.92 -8.91
C LEU A 149 11.19 -4.37 -9.64
N LEU A 150 11.49 -4.87 -10.85
CA LEU A 150 12.58 -4.31 -11.66
C LEU A 150 12.40 -2.81 -11.91
N LYS A 151 11.18 -2.34 -12.21
CA LYS A 151 10.90 -0.90 -12.31
C LYS A 151 11.21 -0.17 -11.00
N LEU A 152 10.78 -0.72 -9.87
CA LEU A 152 11.01 -0.11 -8.55
C LEU A 152 12.50 -0.08 -8.17
N THR A 153 13.32 -1.05 -8.61
CA THR A 153 14.77 -1.02 -8.37
C THR A 153 15.51 0.09 -9.12
N LYS A 154 14.89 0.66 -10.18
CA LYS A 154 15.48 1.70 -11.04
C LYS A 154 15.16 3.12 -10.57
N ILE A 155 14.26 3.30 -9.60
CA ILE A 155 13.91 4.61 -9.06
C ILE A 155 14.55 4.83 -7.69
N LYS A 156 14.83 6.08 -7.35
CA LYS A 156 15.35 6.44 -6.03
C LYS A 156 14.21 6.40 -5.01
N ILE A 157 14.35 5.56 -3.98
CA ILE A 157 13.38 5.43 -2.89
C ILE A 157 14.10 5.72 -1.56
N SER A 158 13.56 6.65 -0.78
CA SER A 158 14.04 7.00 0.56
C SER A 158 13.21 6.32 1.65
N LYS A 159 11.90 6.13 1.40
CA LYS A 159 10.94 5.59 2.36
C LYS A 159 9.83 4.82 1.63
N ILE A 160 9.41 3.69 2.18
CA ILE A 160 8.29 2.88 1.67
C ILE A 160 7.22 2.78 2.75
N PHE A 161 5.97 2.97 2.33
CA PHE A 161 4.75 2.97 3.13
C PHE A 161 3.87 1.81 2.63
N PRO A 162 3.95 0.62 3.24
CA PRO A 162 3.22 -0.58 2.82
C PRO A 162 1.76 -0.56 3.28
N ALA A 163 0.89 -1.34 2.65
CA ALA A 163 -0.50 -1.44 3.09
C ALA A 163 -0.74 -2.47 4.21
N HIS A 164 0.28 -3.17 4.70
CA HIS A 164 0.12 -4.18 5.75
C HIS A 164 1.25 -4.15 6.79
N ASN A 165 0.93 -4.69 7.97
CA ASN A 165 1.82 -5.15 9.04
C ASN A 165 2.63 -4.08 9.79
N ASN A 166 3.32 -3.17 9.10
CA ASN A 166 4.15 -2.15 9.74
C ASN A 166 4.11 -0.85 8.93
N PHE A 167 4.19 0.30 9.59
CA PHE A 167 4.06 1.59 8.92
C PHE A 167 5.15 1.90 7.88
N PHE A 168 6.29 1.19 7.95
CA PHE A 168 7.41 1.37 7.03
C PHE A 168 7.97 0.03 6.57
N PHE A 169 8.38 -0.01 5.30
CA PHE A 169 9.11 -1.14 4.72
C PHE A 169 10.57 -0.74 4.40
N PRO A 170 11.59 -1.56 4.74
CA PRO A 170 12.97 -1.16 4.52
C PRO A 170 13.34 -1.10 3.04
N LYS A 171 13.68 0.09 2.55
CA LYS A 171 13.97 0.37 1.12
C LYS A 171 15.04 -0.54 0.48
N ASN A 172 16.01 -1.00 1.26
CA ASN A 172 17.11 -1.84 0.75
C ASN A 172 16.60 -3.22 0.30
N ASN A 173 15.42 -3.61 0.77
CA ASN A 173 14.85 -4.92 0.48
C ASN A 173 14.24 -5.01 -0.92
N VAL A 174 13.95 -3.91 -1.59
CA VAL A 174 13.39 -3.94 -2.96
C VAL A 174 14.32 -4.72 -3.90
N LYS A 175 15.62 -4.38 -3.89
CA LYS A 175 16.64 -5.09 -4.68
C LYS A 175 16.85 -6.52 -4.18
N LYS A 176 16.83 -6.73 -2.86
CA LYS A 176 17.00 -8.05 -2.23
C LYS A 176 15.90 -9.02 -2.70
N ILE A 177 14.64 -8.61 -2.60
CA ILE A 177 13.48 -9.40 -3.02
C ILE A 177 13.53 -9.67 -4.52
N TYR A 178 13.79 -8.65 -5.33
CA TYR A 178 13.94 -8.81 -6.78
C TYR A 178 14.99 -9.88 -7.12
N ASN A 179 16.17 -9.82 -6.51
CA ASN A 179 17.25 -10.78 -6.73
C ASN A 179 16.90 -12.21 -6.28
N ILE A 180 16.14 -12.37 -5.19
CA ILE A 180 15.65 -13.69 -4.76
C ILE A 180 14.66 -14.25 -5.79
N LEU A 181 13.72 -13.43 -6.26
CA LEU A 181 12.69 -13.85 -7.21
C LEU A 181 13.26 -14.18 -8.59
N LEU A 182 14.33 -13.51 -9.02
CA LEU A 182 15.05 -13.87 -10.26
C LEU A 182 15.48 -15.33 -10.28
N LYS A 183 15.89 -15.87 -9.13
CA LYS A 183 16.33 -17.26 -8.98
C LYS A 183 15.18 -18.27 -8.91
N LYS A 184 13.92 -17.81 -8.76
CA LYS A 184 12.75 -18.67 -8.60
C LYS A 184 12.01 -18.87 -9.92
N LYS A 185 11.77 -20.13 -10.28
CA LYS A 185 10.88 -20.52 -11.40
C LYS A 185 9.39 -20.45 -11.01
N LYS A 186 9.06 -20.75 -9.74
CA LYS A 186 7.73 -20.64 -9.12
C LYS A 186 7.88 -20.17 -7.66
N LEU A 187 6.82 -19.59 -7.11
CA LEU A 187 6.70 -19.27 -5.68
C LEU A 187 5.90 -20.37 -4.97
N ASP A 188 6.25 -20.64 -3.72
CA ASP A 188 5.48 -21.49 -2.82
C ASP A 188 4.44 -20.61 -2.10
N ASN A 189 3.21 -21.10 -1.96
CA ASN A 189 2.07 -20.35 -1.40
C ASN A 189 2.30 -19.95 0.07
N LYS A 190 3.27 -20.58 0.72
CA LYS A 190 3.66 -20.32 2.11
C LYS A 190 4.83 -19.34 2.24
N GLU A 191 5.37 -18.78 1.15
CA GLU A 191 6.51 -17.88 1.25
C GLU A 191 6.11 -16.45 1.66
N ARG A 192 6.73 -15.95 2.73
CA ARG A 192 6.55 -14.60 3.28
C ARG A 192 7.85 -13.83 3.35
N ILE A 193 7.77 -12.52 3.18
CA ILE A 193 8.89 -11.62 3.47
C ILE A 193 8.93 -11.43 4.98
N ASP A 194 10.01 -11.91 5.58
CA ASP A 194 10.23 -11.76 7.01
C ASP A 194 10.28 -10.28 7.44
N LYS A 195 9.61 -9.95 8.55
CA LYS A 195 9.44 -8.56 8.99
C LYS A 195 10.78 -7.90 9.38
N GLU A 196 11.74 -8.68 9.88
CA GLU A 196 13.04 -8.19 10.36
C GLU A 196 14.14 -8.25 9.29
N THR A 197 14.26 -9.41 8.63
CA THR A 197 15.35 -9.70 7.70
C THR A 197 14.98 -9.43 6.25
N SER A 198 13.68 -9.41 5.96
CA SER A 198 13.13 -9.28 4.61
C SER A 198 13.70 -10.27 3.61
N LEU A 199 13.94 -11.47 4.14
CA LEU A 199 14.16 -12.69 3.37
C LEU A 199 12.79 -13.31 3.05
N LEU A 200 12.71 -14.01 1.93
CA LEU A 200 11.62 -14.94 1.69
C LEU A 200 11.81 -16.16 2.59
N ILE A 201 10.93 -16.34 3.56
CA ILE A 201 10.88 -17.48 4.48
C ILE A 201 9.61 -18.27 4.22
N LYS A 202 9.62 -19.58 4.44
CA LYS A 202 8.39 -20.38 4.40
C LYS A 202 7.64 -20.23 5.73
N SER A 203 6.33 -20.02 5.71
CA SER A 203 5.50 -20.05 6.90
C SER A 203 5.51 -21.48 7.47
N SER A 204 5.92 -21.62 8.72
CA SER A 204 5.72 -22.84 9.50
C SER A 204 4.21 -23.13 9.57
N SER A 205 3.84 -24.37 9.26
CA SER A 205 2.47 -24.91 9.34
C SER A 205 1.88 -24.76 10.73
#